data_AF-A0A7L5G4L9-F1
#
_entry.id   AF-A0A7L5G4L9-F1
#
_cell.length_a   1.000
_cell.length_b   1.000
_cell.length_c   1.000
_cell.angle_alpha   90.00
_cell.angle_beta   90.00
_cell.angle_gamma   90.00
#
_symmetry.space_group_name_H-M   'P 1'
#
loop_
_entity.id
_entity.type
_entity.pdbx_description
1 polymer ?
#
loop_
_entity_poly.entity_id
_entity_poly.type
_entity_poly.pdbx_seq_one_letter_code
_entity_poly.pdbx_strand_id
1 'polypeptide(L)'
;MIYILKQLCESDNFVTCIQILLNYSLYKKLEKSGIFKACNKLHSLIIYEVSKDNLSDTLDEDHFQKVMLPYSLKFAKQCGKIETSYFVSNMESFFVSKTCNSCLTGKISIDTSGDIKNCPSMPESYGNIKDTTLEEAINKPDFKKYWNVTKDQIDICKDCEFRYVCTDCRAYTERTTFKEDIDLSKPLKCGYNPYTNEWAEWSTNPLKEKAIEYYGMQELVKKDNA
;
A
#
# COMPACT_ATOMS: atom_id res chain seq x y z
N MET A 1 -11.83 13.72 10.31
CA MET A 1 -12.18 12.62 9.37
C MET A 1 -13.44 12.93 8.57
N ILE A 2 -14.64 13.04 9.16
CA ILE A 2 -15.89 13.29 8.38
C ILE A 2 -15.77 14.50 7.46
N TYR A 3 -15.27 15.63 7.98
CA TYR A 3 -15.08 16.85 7.20
C TYR A 3 -14.18 16.65 5.97
N ILE A 4 -13.01 16.03 6.18
CA ILE A 4 -12.06 15.71 5.10
C ILE A 4 -12.72 14.78 4.08
N LEU A 5 -13.41 13.73 4.54
CA LEU A 5 -14.07 12.80 3.65
C LEU A 5 -15.11 13.50 2.78
N LYS A 6 -15.96 14.37 3.36
CA LYS A 6 -16.92 15.18 2.59
C LYS A 6 -16.23 16.00 1.49
N GLN A 7 -15.17 16.73 1.85
CA GLN A 7 -14.40 17.52 0.88
C GLN A 7 -13.80 16.66 -0.24
N LEU A 8 -13.26 15.48 0.10
CA LEU A 8 -12.70 14.57 -0.91
C LEU A 8 -13.79 14.01 -1.82
N CYS A 9 -14.96 13.66 -1.29
CA CYS A 9 -16.09 13.17 -2.07
C CYS A 9 -16.63 14.25 -3.02
N GLU A 10 -16.61 15.52 -2.60
CA GLU A 10 -17.10 16.69 -3.36
C GLU A 10 -16.05 17.32 -4.30
N SER A 11 -14.77 16.95 -4.18
CA SER A 11 -13.69 17.56 -4.98
C SER A 11 -13.88 17.36 -6.49
N ASP A 12 -13.52 18.34 -7.32
CA ASP A 12 -13.58 18.21 -8.78
C ASP A 12 -12.32 17.54 -9.34
N ASN A 13 -12.48 16.36 -9.97
CA ASN A 13 -11.53 15.58 -10.78
C ASN A 13 -10.12 15.25 -10.21
N PHE A 14 -9.69 15.84 -9.11
CA PHE A 14 -8.35 15.63 -8.53
C PHE A 14 -8.23 14.26 -7.83
N VAL A 15 -9.32 13.84 -7.18
CA VAL A 15 -9.44 12.53 -6.51
C VAL A 15 -10.44 11.71 -7.30
N THR A 16 -9.97 10.61 -7.88
CA THR A 16 -10.81 9.69 -8.66
C THR A 16 -11.39 8.57 -7.80
N CYS A 17 -10.66 8.18 -6.75
CA CYS A 17 -10.98 7.01 -5.93
C CYS A 17 -10.48 7.22 -4.49
N ILE A 18 -11.26 6.75 -3.52
CA ILE A 18 -10.94 6.78 -2.10
C ILE A 18 -10.98 5.35 -1.57
N GLN A 19 -9.91 4.95 -0.88
CA GLN A 19 -9.86 3.76 -0.06
C GLN A 19 -9.73 4.17 1.41
N ILE A 20 -10.55 3.59 2.27
CA ILE A 20 -10.59 3.90 3.70
C ILE A 20 -10.29 2.64 4.50
N LEU A 21 -9.44 2.77 5.51
CA LEU A 21 -9.13 1.70 6.44
C LEU A 21 -9.41 2.18 7.88
N LEU A 22 -10.29 1.49 8.60
CA LEU A 22 -10.80 1.90 9.93
C LEU A 22 -10.90 0.72 10.88
N ASN A 23 -10.65 0.94 12.17
CA ASN A 23 -11.00 -0.07 13.16
C ASN A 23 -12.52 -0.13 13.32
N TYR A 24 -13.02 -1.26 13.81
CA TYR A 24 -14.45 -1.49 13.97
C TYR A 24 -15.12 -0.45 14.88
N SER A 25 -14.44 0.00 15.94
CA SER A 25 -14.96 1.02 16.86
C SER A 25 -15.24 2.36 16.17
N LEU A 26 -14.31 2.85 15.35
CA LEU A 26 -14.46 4.09 14.59
C LEU A 26 -15.51 3.93 13.49
N TYR A 27 -15.51 2.78 12.79
CA TYR A 27 -16.51 2.47 11.79
C TYR A 27 -17.94 2.61 12.35
N LYS A 28 -18.26 1.97 13.48
CA LYS A 28 -19.62 2.02 14.06
C LYS A 28 -20.05 3.44 14.47
N LYS A 29 -19.10 4.32 14.78
CA LYS A 29 -19.39 5.75 15.06
C LYS A 29 -19.72 6.51 13.78
N LEU A 30 -18.98 6.24 12.70
CA LEU A 30 -19.07 6.97 11.44
C LEU A 30 -20.20 6.47 10.53
N GLU A 31 -20.49 5.17 10.54
CA GLU A 31 -21.53 4.53 9.73
C GLU A 31 -22.90 5.21 9.93
N LYS A 32 -23.22 5.59 11.17
CA LYS A 32 -24.48 6.28 11.52
C LYS A 32 -24.69 7.62 10.80
N SER A 33 -23.61 8.25 10.32
CA SER A 33 -23.70 9.51 9.58
C SER A 33 -24.10 9.34 8.12
N GLY A 34 -24.12 8.10 7.59
CA GLY A 34 -24.38 7.83 6.18
C GLY A 34 -23.25 8.26 5.22
N ILE A 35 -22.11 8.75 5.74
CA ILE A 35 -21.06 9.37 4.93
C ILE A 35 -20.47 8.43 3.87
N PHE A 36 -20.31 7.14 4.19
CA PHE A 36 -19.76 6.17 3.24
C PHE A 36 -20.71 5.95 2.06
N LYS A 37 -22.02 5.86 2.34
CA LYS A 37 -23.05 5.70 1.29
C LYS A 37 -23.21 6.95 0.44
N ALA A 38 -22.99 8.12 1.02
CA ALA A 38 -23.06 9.40 0.29
C ALA A 38 -21.84 9.66 -0.62
N CYS A 39 -20.75 8.91 -0.46
CA CYS A 39 -19.50 9.17 -1.18
C CYS A 39 -19.36 8.31 -2.43
N ASN A 40 -19.68 8.86 -3.61
CA ASN A 40 -19.58 8.13 -4.88
C ASN A 40 -18.14 7.78 -5.30
N LYS A 41 -17.15 8.43 -4.68
CA LYS A 41 -15.72 8.17 -4.93
C LYS A 41 -15.13 7.09 -4.02
N LEU A 42 -15.90 6.63 -3.02
CA LEU A 42 -15.47 5.54 -2.17
C LEU A 42 -15.46 4.26 -3.01
N HIS A 43 -14.30 3.65 -3.15
CA HIS A 43 -14.15 2.39 -3.86
C HIS A 43 -14.06 1.20 -2.90
N SER A 44 -13.38 1.39 -1.77
CA SER A 44 -13.15 0.32 -0.80
C SER A 44 -13.13 0.85 0.63
N LEU A 45 -13.84 0.14 1.50
CA LEU A 45 -13.87 0.37 2.95
C LEU A 45 -13.42 -0.92 3.66
N ILE A 46 -12.23 -0.89 4.24
CA ILE A 46 -11.65 -2.00 4.98
C ILE A 46 -11.79 -1.73 6.48
N ILE A 47 -12.47 -2.63 7.17
CA ILE A 47 -12.78 -2.54 8.60
C ILE A 47 -12.02 -3.65 9.31
N TYR A 48 -11.13 -3.31 10.24
CA TYR A 48 -10.33 -4.28 10.99
C TYR A 48 -10.73 -4.35 12.47
N GLU A 49 -10.24 -5.34 13.21
CA GLU A 49 -10.63 -5.63 14.60
C GLU A 49 -12.13 -5.93 14.76
N VAL A 50 -12.69 -6.66 13.79
CA VAL A 50 -14.08 -7.10 13.81
C VAL A 50 -14.20 -8.36 14.66
N SER A 51 -15.11 -8.41 15.64
CA SER A 51 -15.34 -9.66 16.39
C SER A 51 -15.95 -10.72 15.47
N LYS A 52 -15.69 -12.01 15.76
CA LYS A 52 -16.19 -13.12 14.93
C LYS A 52 -17.71 -13.07 14.71
N ASP A 53 -18.46 -12.64 15.71
CA ASP A 53 -19.92 -12.52 15.67
C ASP A 53 -20.41 -11.45 14.68
N ASN A 54 -19.54 -10.50 14.30
CA ASN A 54 -19.86 -9.41 13.37
C ASN A 54 -19.30 -9.66 11.95
N LEU A 55 -18.70 -10.82 11.67
CA LEU A 55 -18.11 -11.11 10.36
C LEU A 55 -19.15 -11.45 9.28
N SER A 56 -20.38 -11.80 9.66
CA SER A 56 -21.45 -12.14 8.72
C SER A 56 -21.99 -10.94 7.93
N ASP A 57 -21.57 -9.71 8.25
CA ASP A 57 -22.03 -8.45 7.65
C ASP A 57 -21.20 -8.01 6.41
N THR A 58 -20.42 -8.92 5.81
CA THR A 58 -19.73 -8.68 4.53
C THR A 58 -20.73 -8.75 3.39
N LEU A 59 -21.39 -7.64 3.13
CA LEU A 59 -22.15 -7.40 1.91
C LEU A 59 -21.45 -6.29 1.15
N ASP A 60 -21.25 -6.49 -0.15
CA ASP A 60 -20.95 -5.37 -1.04
C ASP A 60 -22.10 -4.36 -0.92
N GLU A 61 -21.74 -3.10 -0.69
CA GLU A 61 -22.70 -2.00 -0.74
C GLU A 61 -22.76 -1.51 -2.19
N ASP A 62 -23.89 -0.94 -2.61
CA ASP A 62 -24.25 -0.74 -4.03
C ASP A 62 -23.15 -0.15 -4.95
N HIS A 63 -22.21 0.65 -4.41
CA HIS A 63 -21.12 1.28 -5.18
C HIS A 63 -19.70 1.14 -4.59
N PHE A 64 -19.49 0.39 -3.50
CA PHE A 64 -18.15 0.21 -2.93
C PHE A 64 -17.96 -1.15 -2.26
N GLN A 65 -16.72 -1.65 -2.31
CA GLN A 65 -16.36 -2.91 -1.67
C GLN A 65 -16.20 -2.72 -0.15
N LYS A 66 -16.92 -3.51 0.64
CA LYS A 66 -16.79 -3.53 2.11
C LYS A 66 -16.09 -4.81 2.55
N VAL A 67 -14.93 -4.67 3.20
CA VAL A 67 -14.13 -5.81 3.69
C VAL A 67 -14.02 -5.76 5.20
N MET A 68 -14.38 -6.83 5.89
CA MET A 68 -14.29 -6.94 7.35
C MET A 68 -13.23 -7.97 7.75
N LEU A 69 -12.27 -7.55 8.57
CA LEU A 69 -11.12 -8.34 8.98
C LEU A 69 -11.12 -8.55 10.50
N PRO A 70 -10.99 -9.78 11.00
CA PRO A 70 -11.05 -10.05 12.44
C PRO A 70 -9.78 -9.72 13.19
N TYR A 71 -8.68 -9.49 12.48
CA TYR A 71 -7.36 -9.25 13.06
C TYR A 71 -7.04 -7.76 13.17
N SER A 72 -6.19 -7.42 14.13
CA SER A 72 -5.56 -6.11 14.20
C SER A 72 -4.55 -5.96 13.08
N LEU A 73 -4.63 -4.86 12.36
CA LEU A 73 -3.66 -4.52 11.33
C LEU A 73 -2.53 -3.76 12.00
N LYS A 74 -1.32 -4.34 12.01
CA LYS A 74 -0.09 -3.58 12.28
C LYS A 74 0.33 -2.90 10.97
N PHE A 75 -0.50 -1.95 10.56
CA PHE A 75 -0.73 -1.44 9.20
C PHE A 75 0.47 -1.34 8.26
N ALA A 76 1.49 -0.58 8.65
CA ALA A 76 2.58 -0.27 7.72
C ALA A 76 3.39 -1.54 7.40
N LYS A 77 3.83 -2.26 8.43
CA LYS A 77 4.81 -3.33 8.28
C LYS A 77 4.28 -4.59 7.61
N GLN A 78 2.97 -4.73 7.41
CA GLN A 78 2.37 -5.88 6.72
C GLN A 78 2.25 -5.69 5.20
N CYS A 79 2.37 -4.45 4.70
CA CYS A 79 2.30 -4.16 3.26
C CYS A 79 3.46 -4.76 2.45
N GLY A 80 3.35 -4.79 1.13
CA GLY A 80 4.45 -5.12 0.21
C GLY A 80 4.72 -6.62 0.02
N LYS A 81 3.84 -7.50 0.52
CA LYS A 81 3.90 -8.93 0.25
C LYS A 81 3.73 -9.20 -1.24
N ILE A 82 4.57 -10.04 -1.82
CA ILE A 82 4.52 -10.40 -3.24
C ILE A 82 4.16 -11.88 -3.35
N GLU A 83 2.97 -12.15 -3.87
CA GLU A 83 2.43 -13.50 -4.09
C GLU A 83 1.69 -13.55 -5.42
N THR A 84 1.66 -14.72 -6.05
CA THR A 84 1.00 -14.92 -7.35
C THR A 84 -0.50 -14.62 -7.31
N SER A 85 -1.15 -14.83 -6.15
CA SER A 85 -2.55 -14.49 -5.93
C SER A 85 -2.84 -12.98 -5.98
N TYR A 86 -1.81 -12.13 -5.87
CA TYR A 86 -1.93 -10.68 -5.99
C TYR A 86 -1.53 -10.16 -7.37
N PHE A 87 -1.18 -11.04 -8.32
CA PHE A 87 -0.82 -10.60 -9.65
C PHE A 87 -2.05 -10.10 -10.39
N VAL A 88 -1.88 -8.95 -11.05
CA VAL A 88 -2.93 -8.33 -11.85
C VAL A 88 -2.48 -8.42 -13.31
N SER A 89 -3.25 -9.15 -14.10
CA SER A 89 -2.97 -9.36 -15.53
C SER A 89 -4.06 -8.71 -16.35
N ASN A 90 -3.97 -7.40 -16.55
CA ASN A 90 -4.83 -6.64 -17.46
C ASN A 90 -4.02 -5.57 -18.20
N MET A 91 -4.60 -4.98 -19.26
CA MET A 91 -3.89 -4.00 -20.09
C MET A 91 -3.42 -2.78 -19.29
N GLU A 92 -4.27 -2.25 -18.40
CA GLU A 92 -3.96 -1.07 -17.60
C GLU A 92 -2.74 -1.32 -16.68
N SER A 93 -2.77 -2.38 -15.88
CA SER A 93 -1.67 -2.78 -14.99
C SER A 93 -0.36 -3.03 -15.75
N PHE A 94 -0.43 -3.59 -16.96
CA PHE A 94 0.73 -3.79 -17.82
C PHE A 94 1.35 -2.46 -18.28
N PHE A 95 0.54 -1.52 -18.79
CA PHE A 95 1.04 -0.22 -19.24
C PHE A 95 1.57 0.63 -18.08
N VAL A 96 0.88 0.61 -16.93
CA VAL A 96 1.36 1.26 -15.70
C VAL A 96 2.72 0.69 -15.31
N SER A 97 2.84 -0.64 -15.18
CA SER A 97 4.09 -1.28 -14.75
C SER A 97 5.28 -1.06 -15.69
N LYS A 98 5.02 -0.80 -16.98
CA LYS A 98 6.05 -0.44 -17.97
C LYS A 98 6.52 1.01 -17.90
N THR A 99 5.67 1.91 -17.41
CA THR A 99 5.91 3.36 -17.53
C THR A 99 6.27 4.00 -16.18
N CYS A 100 5.72 3.47 -15.09
CA CYS A 100 5.86 4.03 -13.76
C CYS A 100 5.79 2.94 -12.68
N ASN A 101 5.96 3.34 -11.43
CA ASN A 101 5.84 2.44 -10.30
C ASN A 101 4.38 1.99 -10.12
N SER A 102 4.13 0.68 -10.11
CA SER A 102 2.77 0.11 -10.06
C SER A 102 2.08 0.27 -8.71
N CYS A 103 2.80 0.59 -7.64
CA CYS A 103 2.22 0.80 -6.32
C CYS A 103 2.01 2.28 -5.97
N LEU A 104 2.99 3.14 -6.23
CA LEU A 104 3.04 4.51 -5.69
C LEU A 104 2.47 5.59 -6.63
N THR A 105 2.51 5.37 -7.94
CA THR A 105 2.15 6.41 -8.91
C THR A 105 0.66 6.76 -8.80
N GLY A 106 0.37 8.06 -8.74
CA GLY A 106 -1.01 8.56 -8.65
C GLY A 106 -1.68 8.33 -7.29
N LYS A 107 -0.93 7.92 -6.26
CA LYS A 107 -1.47 7.66 -4.92
C LYS A 107 -0.95 8.64 -3.89
N ILE A 108 -1.81 8.92 -2.93
CA ILE A 108 -1.56 9.72 -1.74
C ILE A 108 -2.33 9.08 -0.58
N SER A 109 -1.80 9.20 0.62
CA SER A 109 -2.37 8.63 1.82
C SER A 109 -2.29 9.59 2.98
N ILE A 110 -3.23 9.45 3.91
CA ILE A 110 -3.24 10.15 5.18
C ILE A 110 -3.26 9.08 6.25
N ASP A 111 -2.27 9.07 7.14
CA ASP A 111 -2.21 8.08 8.22
C ASP A 111 -3.05 8.49 9.45
N THR A 112 -3.02 7.65 10.48
CA THR A 112 -3.82 7.85 11.70
C THR A 112 -3.39 9.08 12.52
N SER A 113 -2.18 9.61 12.30
CA SER A 113 -1.68 10.85 12.91
C SER A 113 -2.05 12.09 12.07
N GLY A 114 -2.61 11.88 10.89
CA GLY A 114 -2.92 12.93 9.91
C GLY A 114 -1.75 13.26 8.99
N ASP A 115 -0.66 12.48 9.02
CA ASP A 115 0.50 12.74 8.17
C ASP A 115 0.19 12.33 6.73
N ILE A 116 0.57 13.21 5.80
CA ILE A 116 0.36 13.02 4.36
C ILE A 116 1.59 12.32 3.78
N LYS A 117 1.37 11.14 3.19
CA LYS A 117 2.41 10.26 2.66
C LYS A 117 2.05 9.78 1.27
N ASN A 118 3.05 9.48 0.43
CA ASN A 118 2.81 8.83 -0.87
C ASN A 118 2.40 7.34 -0.72
N CYS A 119 2.72 6.72 0.41
CA CYS A 119 2.19 5.43 0.85
C CYS A 119 2.17 5.36 2.38
N PRO A 120 1.16 4.72 3.02
CA PRO A 120 1.09 4.62 4.47
C PRO A 120 2.29 3.92 5.11
N SER A 121 3.02 3.13 4.33
CA SER A 121 4.19 2.36 4.78
C SER A 121 5.51 3.09 4.56
N MET A 122 5.51 4.22 3.85
CA MET A 122 6.72 5.03 3.66
C MET A 122 7.04 5.81 4.94
N PRO A 123 8.32 5.91 5.32
CA PRO A 123 8.71 6.63 6.52
C PRO A 123 8.57 8.15 6.38
N GLU A 124 8.77 8.69 5.17
CA GLU A 124 8.71 10.14 4.92
C GLU A 124 7.27 10.68 4.98
N SER A 125 7.12 11.84 5.62
CA SER A 125 5.90 12.63 5.63
C SER A 125 6.10 13.91 4.83
N TYR A 126 5.08 14.31 4.08
CA TYR A 126 5.05 15.51 3.25
C TYR A 126 4.14 16.60 3.84
N GLY A 127 3.84 16.53 5.15
CA GLY A 127 3.04 17.50 5.88
C GLY A 127 1.92 16.82 6.67
N ASN A 128 1.09 17.63 7.35
CA ASN A 128 -0.04 17.12 8.12
C ASN A 128 -1.34 17.73 7.60
N ILE A 129 -2.42 16.95 7.55
CA ILE A 129 -3.71 17.40 7.01
C ILE A 129 -4.35 18.56 7.79
N LYS A 130 -3.82 18.89 8.98
CA LYS A 130 -4.25 20.06 9.77
C LYS A 130 -3.80 21.39 9.17
N ASP A 131 -2.67 21.41 8.46
CA ASP A 131 -2.02 22.64 8.00
C ASP A 131 -1.46 22.57 6.57
N THR A 132 -1.48 21.40 5.95
CA THR A 132 -0.95 21.15 4.61
C THR A 132 -2.06 20.57 3.72
N THR A 133 -2.29 21.19 2.57
CA THR A 133 -3.21 20.67 1.55
C THR A 133 -2.60 19.49 0.79
N LEU A 134 -3.43 18.66 0.17
CA LEU A 134 -2.94 17.54 -0.65
C LEU A 134 -2.13 18.02 -1.86
N GLU A 135 -2.52 19.15 -2.46
CA GLU A 135 -1.81 19.77 -3.57
C GLU A 135 -0.41 20.25 -3.16
N GLU A 136 -0.29 20.94 -2.03
CA GLU A 136 1.01 21.33 -1.48
C GLU A 136 1.90 20.11 -1.21
N ALA A 137 1.34 19.06 -0.58
CA ALA A 137 2.09 17.85 -0.28
C ALA A 137 2.63 17.14 -1.55
N ILE A 138 1.82 17.06 -2.62
CA ILE A 138 2.21 16.45 -3.90
C ILE A 138 3.32 17.24 -4.63
N ASN A 139 3.39 18.55 -4.38
CA ASN A 139 4.38 19.44 -4.97
C ASN A 139 5.67 19.56 -4.12
N LYS A 140 5.72 18.93 -2.93
CA LYS A 140 6.97 18.89 -2.15
C LYS A 140 8.04 18.05 -2.85
N PRO A 141 9.33 18.38 -2.64
CA PRO A 141 10.43 17.54 -3.08
C PRO A 141 10.24 16.08 -2.65
N ASP A 142 10.72 15.17 -3.48
CA ASP A 142 10.73 13.72 -3.26
C ASP A 142 9.38 13.00 -3.16
N PHE A 143 8.23 13.70 -3.12
CA PHE A 143 6.91 13.04 -3.10
C PHE A 143 6.77 12.04 -4.25
N LYS A 144 7.21 12.46 -5.43
CA LYS A 144 7.19 11.70 -6.69
C LYS A 144 8.50 10.96 -6.97
N LYS A 145 9.43 10.90 -6.01
CA LYS A 145 10.79 10.32 -6.17
C LYS A 145 10.77 8.96 -6.85
N TYR A 146 9.85 8.09 -6.43
CA TYR A 146 9.75 6.73 -6.94
C TYR A 146 8.76 6.54 -8.09
N TRP A 147 8.05 7.59 -8.56
CA TRP A 147 7.00 7.42 -9.58
C TRP A 147 7.53 6.85 -10.89
N ASN A 148 8.73 7.25 -11.31
CA ASN A 148 9.33 6.79 -12.56
C ASN A 148 10.20 5.53 -12.40
N VAL A 149 10.19 4.89 -11.23
CA VAL A 149 10.93 3.65 -10.97
C VAL A 149 10.09 2.46 -11.42
N THR A 150 10.45 1.90 -12.57
CA THR A 150 9.82 0.69 -13.13
C THR A 150 10.61 -0.56 -12.76
N LYS A 151 9.99 -1.74 -12.89
CA LYS A 151 10.70 -3.00 -12.64
C LYS A 151 11.84 -3.27 -13.63
N ASP A 152 11.86 -2.59 -14.78
CA ASP A 152 12.99 -2.67 -15.74
C ASP A 152 14.27 -2.01 -15.19
N GLN A 153 14.17 -1.19 -14.14
CA GLN A 153 15.31 -0.55 -13.48
C GLN A 153 15.75 -1.27 -12.19
N ILE A 154 14.88 -2.12 -11.64
CA ILE A 154 15.09 -2.77 -10.34
C ILE A 154 15.93 -4.03 -10.54
N ASP A 155 16.96 -4.17 -9.71
CA ASP A 155 17.87 -5.31 -9.76
C ASP A 155 17.12 -6.63 -9.53
N ILE A 156 17.52 -7.67 -10.27
CA ILE A 156 16.82 -8.98 -10.41
C ILE A 156 15.44 -8.87 -11.08
N CYS A 157 14.61 -7.89 -10.71
CA CYS A 157 13.25 -7.72 -11.22
C CYS A 157 13.19 -7.38 -12.71
N LYS A 158 14.22 -6.70 -13.24
CA LYS A 158 14.34 -6.39 -14.68
C LYS A 158 14.38 -7.64 -15.57
N ASP A 159 14.90 -8.75 -15.03
CA ASP A 159 15.00 -10.03 -15.73
C ASP A 159 13.81 -10.95 -15.43
N CYS A 160 12.95 -10.58 -14.47
CA CYS A 160 11.82 -11.39 -14.04
C CYS A 160 10.70 -11.40 -15.09
N GLU A 161 10.16 -12.59 -15.36
CA GLU A 161 9.04 -12.84 -16.25
C GLU A 161 7.72 -12.26 -15.72
N PHE A 162 7.60 -12.06 -14.41
CA PHE A 162 6.40 -11.50 -13.78
C PHE A 162 6.42 -9.97 -13.64
N ARG A 163 7.46 -9.30 -14.17
CA ARG A 163 7.70 -7.87 -13.85
C ARG A 163 6.60 -6.89 -14.27
N TYR A 164 5.72 -7.28 -15.18
CA TYR A 164 4.61 -6.43 -15.63
C TYR A 164 3.23 -6.80 -15.03
N VAL A 165 3.18 -7.85 -14.20
CA VAL A 165 1.95 -8.27 -13.49
C VAL A 165 2.12 -8.24 -11.96
N CYS A 166 3.36 -8.10 -11.49
CA CYS A 166 3.74 -8.02 -10.08
C CYS A 166 3.74 -6.57 -9.59
N THR A 167 3.13 -6.33 -8.42
CA THR A 167 3.19 -5.03 -7.74
C THR A 167 4.60 -4.70 -7.25
N ASP A 168 4.95 -3.42 -7.20
CA ASP A 168 6.27 -2.98 -6.76
C ASP A 168 6.25 -2.15 -5.46
N CYS A 169 6.70 -2.75 -4.36
CA CYS A 169 6.85 -2.04 -3.09
C CYS A 169 8.24 -1.40 -2.99
N ARG A 170 8.27 -0.07 -2.76
CA ARG A 170 9.50 0.69 -2.41
C ARG A 170 9.62 1.04 -0.93
N ALA A 171 8.55 0.84 -0.15
CA ALA A 171 8.60 1.05 1.30
C ALA A 171 9.51 0.03 1.99
N TYR A 172 9.55 -1.20 1.46
CA TYR A 172 10.35 -2.30 1.98
C TYR A 172 11.14 -2.97 0.84
N THR A 173 12.43 -2.66 0.77
CA THR A 173 13.38 -3.17 -0.22
C THR A 173 14.47 -3.98 0.47
N GLU A 174 15.26 -4.72 -0.29
CA GLU A 174 16.44 -5.41 0.26
C GLU A 174 17.58 -4.45 0.62
N ARG A 175 17.52 -3.17 0.17
CA ARG A 175 18.51 -2.12 0.43
C ARG A 175 19.95 -2.52 0.04
N THR A 176 20.10 -3.19 -1.10
CA THR A 176 21.37 -3.70 -1.62
C THR A 176 21.89 -2.90 -2.81
N THR A 177 21.01 -2.25 -3.58
CA THR A 177 21.36 -1.58 -4.84
C THR A 177 20.76 -0.17 -4.86
N PHE A 178 21.62 0.84 -4.90
CA PHE A 178 21.23 2.25 -4.98
C PHE A 178 21.82 2.91 -6.22
N LYS A 179 21.04 3.78 -6.84
CA LYS A 179 21.51 4.75 -7.82
C LYS A 179 21.27 6.13 -7.25
N GLU A 180 22.34 6.81 -6.87
CA GLU A 180 22.27 8.05 -6.08
C GLU A 180 21.46 7.81 -4.79
N ASP A 181 20.33 8.50 -4.61
CA ASP A 181 19.45 8.38 -3.46
C ASP A 181 18.25 7.46 -3.72
N ILE A 182 18.15 6.82 -4.89
CA ILE A 182 17.06 5.94 -5.29
C ILE A 182 17.42 4.48 -5.02
N ASP A 183 16.61 3.81 -4.22
CA ASP A 183 16.71 2.37 -3.95
C ASP A 183 16.12 1.54 -5.10
N LEU A 184 17.00 0.86 -5.84
CA LEU A 184 16.68 -0.03 -6.95
C LEU A 184 16.81 -1.50 -6.58
N SER A 185 16.83 -1.83 -5.29
CA SER A 185 16.88 -3.20 -4.82
C SER A 185 15.54 -3.90 -5.03
N LYS A 186 15.58 -5.23 -5.09
CA LYS A 186 14.37 -6.07 -5.11
C LYS A 186 13.46 -5.79 -3.89
N PRO A 187 12.12 -5.88 -4.02
CA PRO A 187 11.21 -5.81 -2.88
C PRO A 187 11.56 -6.86 -1.80
N LEU A 188 11.64 -6.44 -0.55
CA LEU A 188 12.08 -7.29 0.57
C LEU A 188 11.26 -8.58 0.69
N LYS A 189 9.94 -8.46 0.50
CA LYS A 189 9.01 -9.57 0.72
C LYS A 189 8.75 -10.42 -0.52
N CYS A 190 9.57 -10.28 -1.55
CA CYS A 190 9.52 -11.13 -2.74
C CYS A 190 10.42 -12.36 -2.57
N GLY A 191 9.80 -13.52 -2.45
CA GLY A 191 10.46 -14.82 -2.35
C GLY A 191 10.96 -15.41 -3.68
N TYR A 192 10.55 -14.82 -4.80
CA TYR A 192 10.77 -15.41 -6.13
C TYR A 192 12.17 -15.17 -6.70
N ASN A 193 12.78 -16.19 -7.29
CA ASN A 193 14.03 -16.07 -8.05
C ASN A 193 13.79 -16.37 -9.55
N PRO A 194 13.89 -15.37 -10.45
CA PRO A 194 13.62 -15.56 -11.88
C PRO A 194 14.71 -16.36 -12.63
N TYR A 195 15.87 -16.62 -12.00
CA TYR A 195 16.94 -17.41 -12.62
C TYR A 195 16.82 -18.91 -12.32
N THR A 196 16.12 -19.28 -11.25
CA THR A 196 15.86 -20.68 -10.86
C THR A 196 14.39 -21.06 -11.00
N ASN A 197 13.50 -20.08 -11.17
CA ASN A 197 12.04 -20.23 -11.18
C ASN A 197 11.45 -20.79 -9.88
N GLU A 198 12.11 -20.51 -8.75
CA GLU A 198 11.72 -21.02 -7.45
C GLU A 198 11.20 -19.92 -6.53
N TRP A 199 10.18 -20.26 -5.75
CA TRP A 199 9.71 -19.46 -4.63
C TRP A 199 10.33 -19.98 -3.34
N ALA A 200 10.98 -19.08 -2.61
CA ALA A 200 11.46 -19.33 -1.26
C ALA A 200 10.75 -18.41 -0.27
N GLU A 201 10.63 -18.84 0.98
CA GLU A 201 10.10 -17.99 2.03
C GLU A 201 11.04 -16.79 2.24
N TRP A 202 10.52 -15.57 2.05
CA TRP A 202 11.35 -14.37 2.10
C TRP A 202 11.82 -14.08 3.51
N SER A 203 10.99 -14.42 4.51
CA SER A 203 11.22 -14.09 5.91
C SER A 203 12.37 -14.89 6.54
N THR A 204 12.72 -16.06 5.97
CA THR A 204 13.81 -16.93 6.45
C THR A 204 15.10 -16.81 5.63
N ASN A 205 15.14 -15.95 4.62
CA ASN A 205 16.30 -15.81 3.75
C ASN A 205 17.44 -15.03 4.44
N PRO A 206 18.63 -15.63 4.64
CA PRO A 206 19.75 -14.98 5.34
C PRO A 206 20.22 -13.67 4.70
N LEU A 207 20.07 -13.53 3.37
CA LEU A 207 20.47 -12.32 2.66
C LEU A 207 19.58 -11.11 3.00
N LYS A 208 18.40 -11.35 3.60
CA LYS A 208 17.41 -10.32 3.92
C LYS A 208 17.45 -9.87 5.38
N GLU A 209 18.26 -10.51 6.22
CA GLU A 209 18.32 -10.24 7.67
C GLU A 209 18.61 -8.77 7.99
N LYS A 210 19.60 -8.17 7.31
CA LYS A 210 19.95 -6.75 7.52
C LYS A 210 18.79 -5.80 7.20
N ALA A 211 18.04 -6.07 6.14
CA ALA A 211 16.89 -5.27 5.78
C ALA A 211 15.71 -5.49 6.76
N ILE A 212 15.46 -6.73 7.16
CA ILE A 212 14.46 -7.08 8.19
C ILE A 212 14.77 -6.34 9.50
N GLU A 213 16.03 -6.29 9.91
CA GLU A 213 16.48 -5.54 11.08
C GLU A 213 16.28 -4.04 10.92
N TYR A 214 16.71 -3.48 9.78
CA TYR A 214 16.56 -2.06 9.46
C TYR A 214 15.09 -1.59 9.57
N TYR A 215 14.14 -2.38 9.06
CA TYR A 215 12.71 -2.06 9.13
C TYR A 215 12.05 -2.48 10.46
N GLY A 216 12.81 -3.09 11.38
CA GLY A 216 12.31 -3.58 12.66
C GLY A 216 11.20 -4.63 12.48
N MET A 217 11.38 -5.59 11.57
CA MET A 217 10.39 -6.62 11.23
C MET A 217 10.66 -7.98 11.89
N GLN A 218 11.60 -8.08 12.83
CA GLN A 218 12.00 -9.35 13.46
C GLN A 218 10.80 -10.09 14.10
N GLU A 219 9.91 -9.37 14.77
CA GLU A 219 8.72 -9.94 15.41
C GLU A 219 7.63 -10.35 14.40
N LEU A 220 7.64 -9.79 13.19
CA LEU A 220 6.76 -10.21 12.10
C LEU A 220 7.22 -11.56 11.57
N VAL A 221 8.52 -11.66 11.28
CA VAL A 221 9.16 -12.87 10.74
C VAL A 221 9.09 -14.05 11.71
N LYS A 222 9.24 -13.84 13.02
CA LYS A 222 9.11 -14.92 14.01
C LYS A 222 7.71 -15.56 14.03
N LYS A 223 6.66 -14.81 13.70
CA LYS A 223 5.27 -15.31 13.73
C LYS A 223 4.89 -16.11 12.50
N ASP A 224 5.51 -15.83 11.35
CA ASP A 224 5.29 -16.61 10.13
C ASP A 224 5.98 -17.99 10.20
N ASN A 225 6.91 -18.18 11.15
CA ASN A 225 7.66 -19.41 11.39
C ASN A 225 7.13 -20.27 12.57
N ALA A 226 6.00 -19.89 13.16
CA ALA A 226 5.36 -20.57 14.30
C ALA A 226 3.99 -21.13 13.89
#